data_AF-A0A926E373-F1
#
_entry.id   AF-A0A926E373-F1
#
_cell.length_a   1.000
_cell.length_b   1.000
_cell.length_c   1.000
_cell.angle_alpha   90.00
_cell.angle_beta   90.00
_cell.angle_gamma   90.00
#
_symmetry.space_group_name_H-M   'P 1'
#
loop_
_entity.id
_entity.type
_entity.pdbx_description
1 polymer ?
#
loop_
_entity_poly.entity_id
_entity_poly.type
_entity_poly.pdbx_seq_one_letter_code
_entity_poly.pdbx_strand_id
1 'polypeptide(L)'
;MGIYVEKPDIKIDWNQYAEHGMERMNQRGLSHEFVESFIQNGKVLSQNSGSKFAYVTKVSKEGKLITTWGSAQFDDSMLEIISKLFEE
;
A
#
# COMPACT_ATOMS: atom_id res chain seq x y z
N MET A 1 -9.45 10.86 -2.90
CA MET A 1 -10.06 9.64 -2.36
C MET A 1 -10.21 8.63 -3.50
N GLY A 2 -9.91 7.35 -3.29
CA GLY A 2 -10.00 6.31 -4.34
C GLY A 2 -11.26 5.45 -4.21
N ILE A 3 -11.59 4.70 -5.26
CA ILE A 3 -12.70 3.73 -5.28
C ILE A 3 -12.14 2.34 -4.98
N TYR A 4 -12.76 1.60 -4.06
CA TYR A 4 -12.36 0.23 -3.79
C TYR A 4 -12.52 -0.65 -5.03
N VAL A 5 -11.49 -1.44 -5.34
CA VAL A 5 -11.51 -2.42 -6.44
C VAL A 5 -11.04 -3.77 -5.94
N GLU A 6 -11.69 -4.83 -6.42
CA GLU A 6 -11.30 -6.19 -6.09
C GLU A 6 -10.08 -6.60 -6.91
N LYS A 7 -8.97 -6.88 -6.20
CA LYS A 7 -7.75 -7.56 -6.69
C LYS A 7 -7.42 -7.33 -8.18
N PRO A 8 -7.02 -6.11 -8.57
CA PRO A 8 -6.54 -5.86 -9.92
C PRO A 8 -5.28 -6.70 -10.20
N ASP A 9 -5.22 -7.38 -11.36
CA ASP A 9 -4.07 -8.19 -11.78
C ASP A 9 -2.91 -7.28 -12.22
N ILE A 10 -2.22 -6.72 -11.23
CA ILE A 10 -1.07 -5.82 -11.42
C ILE A 10 0.21 -6.60 -11.16
N LYS A 11 1.18 -6.44 -12.06
CA LYS A 11 2.54 -6.94 -11.90
C LYS A 11 3.51 -5.77 -11.93
N ILE A 12 4.45 -5.71 -10.99
CA ILE A 12 5.49 -4.69 -11.02
C ILE A 12 6.52 -5.08 -12.08
N ASP A 13 6.82 -4.15 -12.98
CA ASP A 13 8.01 -4.23 -13.80
C ASP A 13 9.19 -3.59 -13.05
N TRP A 14 9.98 -4.43 -12.39
CA TRP A 14 11.17 -4.00 -11.65
C TRP A 14 12.31 -3.49 -12.54
N ASN A 15 12.17 -3.55 -13.87
CA ASN A 15 13.09 -2.91 -14.80
C ASN A 15 12.64 -1.50 -15.21
N GLN A 16 11.39 -1.13 -14.88
CA GLN A 16 10.81 0.19 -15.14
C GLN A 16 10.42 0.86 -13.83
N TYR A 17 11.43 1.30 -13.07
CA TYR A 17 11.24 2.03 -11.83
C TYR A 17 11.67 3.49 -11.94
N ALA A 18 11.01 4.35 -11.18
CA ALA A 18 11.55 5.68 -10.88
C ALA A 18 12.68 5.53 -9.85
N GLU A 19 13.85 6.12 -10.09
CA GLU A 19 14.99 6.08 -9.16
C GLU A 19 14.59 6.50 -7.73
N HIS A 20 13.80 7.57 -7.62
CA HIS A 20 13.23 8.01 -6.35
C HIS A 20 12.32 6.96 -5.67
N GLY A 21 11.66 6.09 -6.43
CA GLY A 21 10.87 4.98 -5.90
C GLY A 21 11.76 3.95 -5.19
N MET A 22 12.88 3.59 -5.82
CA MET A 22 13.86 2.65 -5.24
C MET A 22 14.60 3.22 -4.04
N GLU A 23 15.00 4.49 -4.09
CA GLU A 23 15.61 5.18 -2.94
C GLU A 23 14.66 5.17 -1.74
N ARG A 24 13.38 5.50 -1.94
CA ARG A 24 12.37 5.47 -0.88
C ARG A 24 12.13 4.07 -0.36
N MET A 25 12.10 3.07 -1.23
CA MET A 25 11.93 1.67 -0.83
C MET A 25 13.09 1.19 0.06
N ASN A 26 14.33 1.50 -0.32
CA ASN A 26 15.53 1.16 0.43
C ASN A 26 15.62 1.94 1.75
N GLN A 27 15.39 3.26 1.72
CA GLN A 27 15.22 4.08 2.93
C GLN A 27 14.16 3.52 3.85
N ARG A 28 13.18 2.78 3.30
CA ARG A 28 12.07 2.20 4.04
C ARG A 28 12.23 0.74 4.45
N GLY A 29 13.39 0.13 4.17
CA GLY A 29 13.65 -1.27 4.50
C GLY A 29 12.69 -2.24 3.83
N LEU A 30 12.09 -1.84 2.70
CA LEU A 30 11.16 -2.69 1.95
C LEU A 30 11.97 -3.48 0.91
N SER A 31 11.78 -4.81 0.88
CA SER A 31 12.28 -5.66 -0.21
C SER A 31 11.25 -5.76 -1.34
N HIS A 32 11.68 -6.21 -2.53
CA HIS A 32 10.74 -6.50 -3.63
C HIS A 32 9.67 -7.52 -3.20
N GLU A 33 10.08 -8.60 -2.54
CA GLU A 33 9.20 -9.65 -2.02
C GLU A 33 8.12 -9.08 -1.10
N PHE A 34 8.48 -8.09 -0.29
CA PHE A 34 7.56 -7.44 0.62
C PHE A 34 6.55 -6.56 -0.13
N VAL A 35 6.98 -5.83 -1.17
CA VAL A 35 6.08 -5.06 -2.04
C VAL A 35 5.13 -5.99 -2.81
N GLU A 36 5.64 -7.09 -3.36
CA GLU A 36 4.83 -8.11 -4.02
C GLU A 36 3.77 -8.70 -3.07
N SER A 37 4.12 -8.90 -1.79
CA SER A 37 3.15 -9.35 -0.78
C SER A 37 2.00 -8.35 -0.57
N PHE A 38 2.24 -7.05 -0.72
CA PHE A 38 1.21 -6.02 -0.63
C PHE A 38 0.26 -6.08 -1.82
N ILE A 39 0.80 -6.33 -3.01
CA ILE A 39 0.00 -6.46 -4.23
C ILE A 39 -0.92 -7.68 -4.14
N GLN A 40 -0.39 -8.80 -3.65
CA GLN A 40 -1.13 -10.04 -3.55
C GLN A 40 -2.22 -10.01 -2.47
N ASN A 41 -1.93 -9.39 -1.32
CA ASN A 41 -2.78 -9.52 -0.12
C ASN A 41 -3.49 -8.24 0.29
N GLY A 42 -3.08 -7.08 -0.23
CA GLY A 42 -3.63 -5.78 0.15
C GLY A 42 -5.03 -5.51 -0.40
N LYS A 43 -5.77 -4.64 0.29
CA LYS A 43 -6.98 -4.01 -0.24
C LYS A 43 -6.57 -2.86 -1.16
N VAL A 44 -7.26 -2.68 -2.28
CA VAL A 44 -6.83 -1.75 -3.33
C VAL A 44 -7.83 -0.63 -3.53
N LEU A 45 -7.32 0.60 -3.56
CA LEU A 45 -8.06 1.79 -3.96
C LEU A 45 -7.58 2.26 -5.33
N SER A 46 -8.49 2.25 -6.31
CA SER A 46 -8.29 2.88 -7.61
C SER A 46 -8.38 4.40 -7.47
N GLN A 47 -7.37 5.10 -7.95
CA GLN A 47 -7.24 6.55 -7.90
C GLN A 47 -7.11 7.10 -9.31
N ASN A 48 -7.46 8.38 -9.48
CA ASN A 48 -7.33 9.11 -10.74
C ASN A 48 -7.91 8.31 -11.93
N SER A 49 -9.17 7.90 -11.79
CA SER A 49 -9.94 7.16 -12.79
C SER A 49 -9.27 5.88 -13.30
N GLY A 50 -8.56 5.14 -12.44
CA GLY A 50 -7.93 3.86 -12.81
C GLY A 50 -6.44 3.95 -13.17
N SER A 51 -5.88 5.15 -13.28
CA SER A 51 -4.46 5.32 -13.65
C SER A 51 -3.48 5.09 -12.50
N LYS A 52 -3.96 5.03 -11.25
CA LYS A 52 -3.15 4.80 -10.07
C LYS A 52 -3.85 3.84 -9.10
N PHE A 53 -3.07 3.02 -8.42
CA PHE A 53 -3.56 2.15 -7.36
C PHE A 53 -2.82 2.44 -6.05
N ALA A 54 -3.57 2.52 -4.96
CA ALA A 54 -3.04 2.55 -3.62
C ALA A 54 -3.37 1.23 -2.93
N TYR A 55 -2.34 0.51 -2.48
CA TYR A 55 -2.47 -0.74 -1.74
C TYR A 55 -2.43 -0.45 -0.24
N VAL A 56 -3.38 -1.00 0.50
CA VAL A 56 -3.49 -0.88 1.95
C VAL A 56 -3.43 -2.29 2.55
N THR A 57 -2.48 -2.51 3.44
CA THR A 57 -2.33 -3.79 4.14
C THR A 57 -2.01 -3.58 5.62
N LYS A 58 -2.31 -4.57 6.45
CA LYS A 58 -1.92 -4.62 7.86
C LYS A 58 -0.61 -5.41 7.98
N VAL A 59 0.30 -4.94 8.82
CA VAL A 59 1.61 -5.59 9.04
C VAL A 59 1.77 -5.93 10.52
N SER A 60 2.33 -7.10 10.83
CA SER A 60 2.59 -7.54 12.21
C SER A 60 3.81 -6.86 12.82
N LYS A 61 3.91 -6.92 14.15
CA LYS A 61 4.90 -6.19 14.97
C LYS A 61 6.35 -6.58 14.67
N GLU A 62 6.61 -7.74 14.06
CA GLU A 62 7.96 -8.20 13.69
C GLU A 62 8.42 -7.74 12.28
N GLY A 63 7.53 -7.17 11.45
CA GLY A 63 7.83 -6.74 10.06
C GLY A 63 8.12 -5.25 9.93
N LYS A 64 9.40 -4.87 9.99
CA LYS A 64 9.89 -3.48 10.07
C LYS A 64 9.41 -2.60 8.91
N LEU A 65 8.99 -1.37 9.24
CA LEU A 65 8.28 -0.44 8.38
C LEU A 65 8.76 0.99 8.61
N ILE A 66 8.86 1.80 7.55
CA ILE A 66 9.40 3.17 7.65
C ILE A 66 8.42 4.25 7.15
N THR A 67 7.42 3.92 6.32
CA THR A 67 6.25 4.80 6.08
C THR A 67 4.98 3.98 6.07
N THR A 68 4.67 3.42 7.23
CA THR A 68 3.30 3.18 7.63
C THR A 68 2.89 4.26 8.59
N TRP A 69 1.65 4.71 8.47
CA TRP A 69 1.01 5.38 9.58
C TRP A 69 0.75 4.33 10.65
N GLY A 70 1.29 4.54 11.84
CA GLY A 70 0.80 3.81 13.00
C GLY A 70 -0.64 4.22 13.26
N SER A 71 -1.42 3.40 13.98
CA SER A 71 -2.80 3.76 14.33
C SER A 71 -2.90 5.13 15.04
N ALA A 72 -1.84 5.53 15.76
CA ALA A 72 -1.70 6.84 16.38
C ALA A 72 -1.60 8.03 15.39
N GLN A 73 -1.42 7.77 14.10
CA GLN A 73 -1.31 8.78 13.03
C GLN A 73 -2.50 8.74 12.08
N PHE A 74 -3.49 7.88 12.34
CA PHE A 74 -4.72 7.88 11.56
C PHE A 74 -5.56 9.07 11.98
N ASP A 75 -5.83 9.96 11.03
CA ASP A 75 -6.92 10.91 11.16
C ASP A 75 -8.27 10.21 10.95
N ASP A 76 -9.37 10.92 11.25
CA ASP A 76 -10.71 10.36 11.13
C ASP A 76 -11.01 9.84 9.71
N SER A 77 -10.43 10.47 8.69
CA SER A 77 -10.58 10.05 7.30
C SER A 77 -9.89 8.71 7.03
N MET A 78 -8.69 8.51 7.57
CA MET A 78 -7.98 7.22 7.49
C MET A 78 -8.69 6.12 8.28
N LEU A 79 -9.25 6.43 9.45
CA LEU A 79 -10.04 5.49 10.23
C LEU A 79 -11.29 5.04 9.47
N GLU A 80 -12.00 5.98 8.84
CA GLU A 80 -13.17 5.67 8.01
C GLU A 80 -12.81 4.77 6.81
N ILE A 81 -11.67 5.04 6.16
CA ILE A 81 -11.16 4.21 5.07
C ILE A 81 -10.85 2.79 5.56
N ILE A 82 -10.19 2.65 6.71
CA ILE A 82 -9.84 1.34 7.28
C ILE A 82 -11.10 0.56 7.63
N SER A 83 -12.05 1.19 8.30
CA SER A 83 -13.34 0.58 8.64
C SER A 83 -14.07 0.07 7.40
N LYS A 84 -14.13 0.88 6.34
CA LYS A 84 -14.76 0.49 5.06
C LYS A 84 -14.02 -0.63 4.33
N LEU A 85 -12.70 -0.69 4.43
CA LEU A 85 -11.88 -1.67 3.69
C LEU A 85 -11.72 -3.00 4.40
N PHE A 86 -11.76 -2.99 5.73
CA PHE A 86 -11.50 -4.16 6.58
C PHE A 86 -12.70 -4.59 7.42
N GLU A 87 -13.84 -3.89 7.33
CA GLU A 87 -15.08 -4.20 8.07
C GLU A 87 -14.92 -4.18 9.60
N GLU A 88 -14.13 -3.22 10.10
CA GLU A 88 -13.82 -3.00 11.53
C GLU A 88 -14.41 -1.72 12.10
#